data_AF-A0A9E8NDF3-F1
#
_entry.id   AF-A0A9E8NDF3-F1
#
_cell.length_a   1.000
_cell.length_b   1.000
_cell.length_c   1.000
_cell.angle_alpha   90.00
_cell.angle_beta   90.00
_cell.angle_gamma   90.00
#
_symmetry.space_group_name_H-M   'P 1'
#
loop_
_entity.id
_entity.type
_entity.pdbx_description
1 polymer ?
#
loop_
_entity_poly.entity_id
_entity_poly.type
_entity_poly.pdbx_seq_one_letter_code
_entity_poly.pdbx_strand_id
1 'polypeptide(L)'
;MDLRVNTPEANLRIEPNTSKAPLAILPVGHLVTMNGPLAGASGDWQPCSTFIDGHQLNGFVHASLLRTPINAEVDRLIETAGKEYKDFLFGKRNENHPESKSRIDAYWASVPLAPKPVSVAWSAVFISFVVREALLTKSFKFSQRHTTYFSDSKTAFLNNDASRAYWAVRLNNRILEVGDLVGYFRTGLACGNAAHSYDDLPGDFCSHSDVVVAIRNNIAFTIGGNVSQTVKVKEVPLTATGKIAVGNQRILVMQRNF
;
A
#
# COMPACT_ATOMS: atom_id res chain seq x y z
N MET A 1 24.26 -1.17 6.33
CA MET A 1 23.15 -0.20 6.45
C MET A 1 21.91 -0.85 5.88
N ASP A 2 20.78 -0.76 6.58
CA ASP A 2 19.52 -1.34 6.09
C ASP A 2 18.70 -0.30 5.34
N LEU A 3 18.21 -0.69 4.16
CA LEU A 3 17.36 0.10 3.29
C LEU A 3 16.10 -0.68 2.92
N ARG A 4 15.09 0.04 2.43
CA ARG A 4 13.82 -0.51 1.97
C ARG A 4 13.62 -0.22 0.49
N VAL A 5 13.03 -1.15 -0.24
CA VAL A 5 12.61 -0.90 -1.63
C VAL A 5 11.55 0.20 -1.67
N ASN A 6 11.77 1.23 -2.49
CA ASN A 6 10.94 2.44 -2.63
C ASN A 6 10.24 2.52 -4.00
N THR A 7 9.89 1.38 -4.56
CA THR A 7 9.21 1.24 -5.85
C THR A 7 8.35 -0.01 -5.77
N PRO A 8 7.23 -0.11 -6.52
CA PRO A 8 6.42 -1.33 -6.52
C PRO A 8 7.22 -2.61 -6.68
N GLU A 9 8.20 -2.57 -7.59
CA GLU A 9 9.08 -3.68 -7.95
C GLU A 9 10.49 -3.16 -8.15
N ALA A 10 11.48 -3.82 -7.52
CA ALA A 10 12.89 -3.61 -7.76
C ALA A 10 13.56 -4.93 -8.18
N ASN A 11 14.44 -4.85 -9.17
CA ASN A 11 15.21 -6.01 -9.61
C ASN A 11 16.47 -6.16 -8.76
N LEU A 12 16.64 -7.30 -8.10
CA LEU A 12 17.93 -7.75 -7.58
C LEU A 12 18.73 -8.33 -8.74
N ARG A 13 19.90 -7.79 -9.03
CA ARG A 13 20.74 -8.17 -10.18
C ARG A 13 22.01 -8.88 -9.73
N ILE A 14 22.52 -9.80 -10.54
CA ILE A 14 23.81 -10.47 -10.30
C ILE A 14 25.01 -9.56 -10.58
N GLU A 15 24.83 -8.58 -11.47
CA GLU A 15 25.84 -7.59 -11.86
C GLU A 15 25.21 -6.18 -11.76
N PRO A 16 26.01 -5.11 -11.61
CA PRO A 16 25.52 -3.72 -11.53
C PRO A 16 25.12 -3.17 -12.91
N ASN A 17 24.33 -3.93 -13.68
CA ASN A 17 23.84 -3.58 -15.01
C ASN A 17 22.49 -4.27 -15.29
N THR A 18 21.89 -3.96 -16.43
CA THR A 18 20.61 -4.54 -16.87
C THR A 18 20.76 -5.64 -17.92
N SER A 19 21.99 -6.03 -18.28
CA SER A 19 22.30 -6.94 -19.38
C SER A 19 21.90 -8.39 -19.11
N LYS A 20 21.84 -8.80 -17.83
CA LYS A 20 21.40 -10.14 -17.41
C LYS A 20 20.04 -10.09 -16.73
N ALA A 21 19.30 -11.21 -16.80
CA ALA A 21 18.05 -11.37 -16.07
C ALA A 21 18.24 -11.11 -14.56
N PRO A 22 17.23 -10.56 -13.87
CA PRO A 22 17.30 -10.37 -12.42
C PRO A 22 17.39 -11.72 -11.70
N LEU A 23 18.14 -11.74 -10.60
CA LEU A 23 18.14 -12.85 -9.64
C LEU A 23 16.76 -13.02 -9.00
N ALA A 24 16.10 -11.89 -8.71
CA ALA A 24 14.76 -11.84 -8.15
C ALA A 24 14.11 -10.47 -8.36
N ILE A 25 12.79 -10.44 -8.21
CA ILE A 25 12.01 -9.22 -8.10
C ILE A 25 11.66 -9.03 -6.62
N LEU A 26 12.08 -7.90 -6.06
CA LEU A 26 11.82 -7.49 -4.69
C LEU A 26 10.57 -6.58 -4.66
N PRO A 27 9.55 -6.88 -3.84
CA PRO A 27 8.41 -5.99 -3.70
C PRO A 27 8.77 -4.70 -2.95
N VAL A 28 7.92 -3.69 -3.05
CA VAL A 28 8.00 -2.47 -2.24
C VAL A 28 8.10 -2.78 -0.74
N GLY A 29 8.89 -2.02 0.01
CA GLY A 29 9.11 -2.23 1.44
C GLY A 29 10.02 -3.41 1.78
N HIS A 30 10.46 -4.20 0.79
CA HIS A 30 11.39 -5.31 1.03
C HIS A 30 12.73 -4.80 1.59
N LEU A 31 13.26 -5.50 2.59
CA LEU A 31 14.50 -5.14 3.27
C LEU A 31 15.72 -5.54 2.43
N VAL A 32 16.67 -4.64 2.28
CA VAL A 32 18.00 -4.93 1.73
C VAL A 32 19.07 -4.40 2.68
N THR A 33 20.09 -5.22 2.94
CA THR A 33 21.23 -4.85 3.78
C THR A 33 22.42 -4.54 2.88
N MET A 34 22.96 -3.33 3.01
CA MET A 34 24.06 -2.83 2.18
C MET A 34 25.39 -3.45 2.59
N ASN A 35 26.08 -4.05 1.63
CA ASN A 35 27.34 -4.77 1.83
C ASN A 35 28.55 -3.88 1.59
N GLY A 36 28.65 -2.76 2.32
CA GLY A 36 29.73 -1.77 2.16
C GLY A 36 29.91 -1.27 0.71
N PRO A 37 30.89 -0.41 0.44
CA PRO A 37 31.29 -0.14 -0.94
C PRO A 37 32.06 -1.37 -1.47
N LEU A 38 31.55 -2.04 -2.51
CA LEU A 38 32.38 -2.95 -3.28
C LEU A 38 33.35 -2.13 -4.13
N ALA A 39 34.64 -2.45 -4.08
CA ALA A 39 35.58 -1.99 -5.09
C ALA A 39 35.07 -2.45 -6.47
N GLY A 40 34.72 -1.49 -7.33
CA GLY A 40 34.16 -1.77 -8.66
C GLY A 40 32.63 -1.80 -8.77
N ALA A 41 31.87 -1.45 -7.71
CA ALA A 41 30.48 -1.05 -7.89
C ALA A 41 30.44 0.20 -8.78
N SER A 42 30.08 0.03 -10.05
CA SER A 42 29.98 1.13 -11.00
C SER A 42 28.75 1.98 -10.69
N GLY A 43 28.94 3.25 -10.33
CA GLY A 43 27.87 4.24 -10.29
C GLY A 43 26.74 3.95 -9.30
N ASP A 44 25.51 4.30 -9.69
CA ASP A 44 24.29 4.29 -8.87
C ASP A 44 23.85 2.91 -8.34
N TRP A 45 24.58 1.82 -8.63
CA TRP A 45 24.22 0.46 -8.19
C TRP A 45 24.82 0.10 -6.84
N GLN A 46 23.98 -0.41 -5.95
CA GLN A 46 24.30 -0.70 -4.57
C GLN A 46 24.45 -2.21 -4.33
N PRO A 47 25.61 -2.70 -3.88
CA PRO A 47 25.77 -4.09 -3.47
C PRO A 47 25.02 -4.35 -2.16
N CYS A 48 24.22 -5.40 -2.16
CA CYS A 48 23.37 -5.72 -1.03
C CYS A 48 23.16 -7.23 -0.87
N SER A 49 22.79 -7.59 0.35
CA SER A 49 22.22 -8.87 0.71
C SER A 49 20.74 -8.72 1.05
N THR A 50 19.96 -9.75 0.79
CA THR A 50 18.56 -9.84 1.22
C THR A 50 18.14 -11.29 1.40
N PHE A 51 17.00 -11.52 2.05
CA PHE A 51 16.41 -12.84 2.19
C PHE A 51 15.18 -12.96 1.28
N ILE A 52 15.11 -14.06 0.53
CA ILE A 52 13.96 -14.44 -0.27
C ILE A 52 13.60 -15.86 0.10
N ASP A 53 12.38 -16.05 0.61
CA ASP A 53 11.82 -17.35 0.98
C ASP A 53 12.77 -18.15 1.92
N GLY A 54 13.40 -17.43 2.85
CA GLY A 54 14.33 -17.99 3.84
C GLY A 54 15.79 -18.10 3.38
N HIS A 55 16.08 -17.86 2.10
CA HIS A 55 17.43 -17.97 1.54
C HIS A 55 18.08 -16.59 1.37
N GLN A 56 19.32 -16.46 1.84
CA GLN A 56 20.10 -15.25 1.60
C GLN A 56 20.58 -15.20 0.16
N LEU A 57 20.36 -14.06 -0.50
CA LEU A 57 20.88 -13.74 -1.82
C LEU A 57 21.75 -12.49 -1.75
N ASN A 58 22.81 -12.46 -2.56
CA ASN A 58 23.69 -11.33 -2.73
C ASN A 58 23.58 -10.81 -4.16
N GLY A 59 23.53 -9.50 -4.33
CA GLY A 59 23.44 -8.88 -5.65
C GLY A 59 23.50 -7.36 -5.59
N PHE A 60 22.93 -6.74 -6.61
CA PHE A 60 22.92 -5.29 -6.80
C PHE A 60 21.51 -4.78 -7.02
N VAL A 61 21.19 -3.65 -6.39
CA VAL A 61 19.95 -2.88 -6.63
C VAL A 61 20.32 -1.44 -6.92
N HIS A 62 19.63 -0.79 -7.85
CA HIS A 62 19.88 0.61 -8.15
C HIS A 62 19.47 1.52 -6.98
N ALA A 63 20.36 2.43 -6.55
CA ALA A 63 20.18 3.29 -5.37
C ALA A 63 18.89 4.10 -5.42
N SER A 64 18.52 4.59 -6.60
CA SER A 64 17.29 5.38 -6.78
C SER A 64 15.99 4.62 -6.47
N LEU A 65 16.05 3.28 -6.37
CA LEU A 65 14.94 2.40 -6.03
C LEU A 65 14.87 2.10 -4.53
N LEU A 66 15.77 2.63 -3.73
CA LEU A 66 15.86 2.38 -2.30
C LEU A 66 15.53 3.65 -1.49
N ARG A 67 15.12 3.46 -0.24
CA ARG A 67 14.96 4.52 0.76
C ARG A 67 15.47 4.05 2.10
N THR A 68 15.79 5.00 2.97
CA THR A 68 15.96 4.70 4.40
C THR A 68 14.61 4.26 5.01
N PRO A 69 14.65 3.47 6.09
CA PRO A 69 13.48 3.25 6.94
C PRO A 69 12.80 4.58 7.32
N ILE A 70 11.47 4.61 7.38
CA ILE A 70 10.70 5.81 7.77
C ILE A 70 10.47 5.76 9.29
N ASN A 71 9.69 4.77 9.72
CA ASN A 71 9.54 4.32 11.09
C ASN A 71 9.05 2.87 11.06
N ALA A 72 9.11 2.18 12.19
CA ALA A 72 8.81 0.75 12.24
C ALA A 72 7.36 0.40 11.86
N GLU A 73 6.39 1.24 12.20
CA GLU A 73 4.96 1.02 11.90
C GLU A 73 4.67 1.19 10.40
N VAL A 74 5.17 2.27 9.80
CA VAL A 74 5.06 2.52 8.36
C VAL A 74 5.79 1.42 7.58
N ASP A 75 7.00 1.04 7.99
CA ASP A 75 7.77 0.04 7.26
C ASP A 75 7.12 -1.35 7.32
N ARG A 76 6.52 -1.76 8.45
CA ARG A 76 5.75 -3.00 8.52
C ARG A 76 4.48 -2.95 7.67
N LEU A 77 3.80 -1.80 7.62
CA LEU A 77 2.64 -1.59 6.76
C LEU A 77 3.01 -1.80 5.28
N ILE A 78 4.07 -1.13 4.82
CA ILE A 78 4.51 -1.18 3.42
C ILE A 78 5.06 -2.58 3.09
N GLU A 79 5.85 -3.18 3.98
CA GLU A 79 6.38 -4.53 3.80
C GLU A 79 5.26 -5.57 3.69
N THR A 80 4.22 -5.48 4.52
CA THR A 80 3.06 -6.37 4.43
C THR A 80 2.32 -6.18 3.10
N ALA A 81 2.03 -4.94 2.70
CA ALA A 81 1.40 -4.67 1.41
C ALA A 81 2.23 -5.21 0.23
N GLY A 82 3.55 -5.06 0.29
CA GLY A 82 4.48 -5.58 -0.70
C GLY A 82 4.51 -7.11 -0.76
N LYS A 83 4.48 -7.80 0.40
CA LYS A 83 4.37 -9.27 0.47
C LYS A 83 3.10 -9.79 -0.18
N GLU A 84 1.94 -9.21 0.14
CA GLU A 84 0.69 -9.63 -0.52
C GLU A 84 0.71 -9.35 -2.03
N TYR A 85 1.34 -8.25 -2.47
CA TYR A 85 1.51 -7.96 -3.89
C TYR A 85 2.41 -9.02 -4.58
N LYS A 86 3.50 -9.45 -3.95
CA LYS A 86 4.35 -10.56 -4.41
C LYS A 86 3.57 -11.88 -4.46
N ASP A 87 2.79 -12.20 -3.43
CA ASP A 87 2.02 -13.46 -3.34
C ASP A 87 0.93 -13.57 -4.41
N PHE A 88 0.42 -12.42 -4.88
CA PHE A 88 -0.47 -12.32 -6.04
C PHE A 88 0.30 -12.18 -7.37
N LEU A 89 1.57 -12.60 -7.38
CA LEU A 89 2.47 -12.59 -8.53
C LEU A 89 2.56 -11.21 -9.19
N PHE A 90 2.69 -10.16 -8.37
CA PHE A 90 2.75 -8.77 -8.82
C PHE A 90 1.50 -8.40 -9.66
N GLY A 91 0.32 -8.76 -9.13
CA GLY A 91 -0.97 -8.49 -9.77
C GLY A 91 -1.32 -9.37 -10.98
N LYS A 92 -0.55 -10.43 -11.24
CA LYS A 92 -0.81 -11.37 -12.35
C LYS A 92 -1.71 -12.53 -11.94
N ARG A 93 -1.77 -12.85 -10.64
CA ARG A 93 -2.61 -13.94 -10.13
C ARG A 93 -3.97 -13.39 -9.71
N ASN A 94 -5.04 -13.92 -10.32
CA ASN A 94 -6.41 -13.51 -10.02
C ASN A 94 -6.99 -14.24 -8.79
N GLU A 95 -8.06 -13.68 -8.24
CA GLU A 95 -8.76 -14.16 -7.03
C GLU A 95 -9.33 -15.58 -7.14
N ASN A 96 -9.50 -16.13 -8.35
CA ASN A 96 -10.01 -17.48 -8.54
C ASN A 96 -8.92 -18.56 -8.39
N HIS A 97 -7.64 -18.18 -8.39
CA HIS A 97 -6.53 -19.10 -8.16
C HIS A 97 -6.60 -19.70 -6.74
N PRO A 98 -6.36 -21.01 -6.53
CA PRO A 98 -6.47 -21.64 -5.21
C PRO A 98 -5.65 -20.95 -4.10
N GLU A 99 -4.39 -20.61 -4.37
CA GLU A 99 -3.55 -19.85 -3.43
C GLU A 99 -4.13 -18.47 -3.10
N SER A 100 -4.67 -17.76 -4.10
CA SER A 100 -5.31 -16.46 -3.89
C SER A 100 -6.58 -16.59 -3.05
N LYS A 101 -7.40 -17.62 -3.26
CA LYS A 101 -8.58 -17.89 -2.43
C LYS A 101 -8.19 -18.12 -0.97
N SER A 102 -7.15 -18.94 -0.73
CA SER A 102 -6.65 -19.20 0.63
C SER A 102 -6.16 -17.92 1.31
N ARG A 103 -5.44 -17.04 0.59
CA ARG A 103 -5.04 -15.73 1.13
C ARG A 103 -6.24 -14.81 1.39
N ILE A 104 -7.21 -14.76 0.47
CA ILE A 104 -8.42 -13.96 0.64
C ILE A 104 -9.23 -14.43 1.85
N ASP A 105 -9.33 -15.73 2.10
CA ASP A 105 -9.98 -16.28 3.28
C ASP A 105 -9.28 -15.85 4.58
N ALA A 106 -7.93 -15.78 4.58
CA ALA A 106 -7.18 -15.21 5.70
C ALA A 106 -7.51 -13.73 5.93
N TYR A 107 -7.69 -12.93 4.87
CA TYR A 107 -8.13 -11.53 5.01
C TYR A 107 -9.51 -11.44 5.66
N TRP A 108 -10.46 -12.29 5.25
CA TRP A 108 -11.80 -12.33 5.85
C TRP A 108 -11.76 -12.76 7.31
N ALA A 109 -10.99 -13.79 7.64
CA ALA A 109 -10.84 -14.29 9.02
C ALA A 109 -10.21 -13.24 9.96
N SER A 110 -9.51 -12.26 9.40
CA SER A 110 -8.82 -11.25 10.18
C SER A 110 -9.78 -10.21 10.80
N VAL A 111 -11.00 -10.03 10.29
CA VAL A 111 -11.96 -9.04 10.80
C VAL A 111 -13.12 -9.75 11.53
N PRO A 112 -13.58 -9.29 12.72
CA PRO A 112 -14.72 -9.90 13.41
C PRO A 112 -15.95 -9.92 12.50
N LEU A 113 -16.52 -11.13 12.29
CA LEU A 113 -17.45 -11.40 11.20
C LEU A 113 -18.94 -11.20 11.56
N ALA A 114 -19.68 -10.58 10.64
CA ALA A 114 -20.95 -11.12 10.13
C ALA A 114 -20.60 -12.10 8.98
N PRO A 115 -21.46 -13.07 8.59
CA PRO A 115 -21.09 -14.10 7.61
C PRO A 115 -20.53 -13.49 6.32
N LYS A 116 -19.43 -14.10 5.81
CA LYS A 116 -18.76 -13.72 4.55
C LYS A 116 -19.82 -13.52 3.46
N PRO A 117 -20.05 -12.29 2.98
CA PRO A 117 -21.06 -12.07 1.96
C PRO A 117 -20.55 -12.65 0.64
N VAL A 118 -21.35 -13.49 -0.01
CA VAL A 118 -21.03 -14.18 -1.27
C VAL A 118 -20.76 -13.25 -2.46
N SER A 119 -20.99 -11.94 -2.32
CA SER A 119 -20.86 -10.94 -3.39
C SER A 119 -20.10 -9.66 -3.01
N VAL A 120 -19.38 -9.65 -1.87
CA VAL A 120 -18.68 -8.44 -1.41
C VAL A 120 -17.22 -8.45 -1.82
N ALA A 121 -16.79 -7.35 -2.44
CA ALA A 121 -15.40 -7.05 -2.77
C ALA A 121 -14.51 -7.15 -1.51
N TRP A 122 -13.45 -7.95 -1.57
CA TRP A 122 -12.54 -8.19 -0.43
C TRP A 122 -11.52 -7.07 -0.19
N SER A 123 -11.61 -5.96 -0.93
CA SER A 123 -10.69 -4.82 -0.79
C SER A 123 -10.66 -4.21 0.61
N ALA A 124 -11.79 -4.18 1.34
CA ALA A 124 -11.84 -3.58 2.67
C ALA A 124 -11.19 -4.47 3.74
N VAL A 125 -11.41 -5.78 3.65
CA VAL A 125 -10.78 -6.76 4.55
C VAL A 125 -9.28 -6.90 4.26
N PHE A 126 -8.84 -6.68 3.01
CA PHE A 126 -7.42 -6.55 2.67
C PHE A 126 -6.76 -5.39 3.41
N ILE A 127 -7.34 -4.18 3.38
CA ILE A 127 -6.78 -3.04 4.12
C ILE A 127 -6.78 -3.31 5.62
N SER A 128 -7.86 -3.87 6.16
CA SER A 128 -7.92 -4.27 7.57
C SER A 128 -6.81 -5.28 7.93
N PHE A 129 -6.56 -6.26 7.07
CA PHE A 129 -5.48 -7.23 7.24
C PHE A 129 -4.10 -6.54 7.26
N VAL A 130 -3.78 -5.76 6.22
CA VAL A 130 -2.48 -5.09 6.10
C VAL A 130 -2.21 -4.14 7.28
N VAL A 131 -3.22 -3.39 7.73
CA VAL A 131 -3.10 -2.49 8.89
C VAL A 131 -2.91 -3.26 10.21
N ARG A 132 -3.52 -4.43 10.34
CA ARG A 132 -3.37 -5.27 11.55
C ARG A 132 -1.95 -5.83 11.65
N GLU A 133 -1.41 -6.34 10.55
CA GLU A 133 -0.04 -6.87 10.48
C GLU A 133 1.02 -5.77 10.67
N ALA A 134 0.66 -4.51 10.43
CA ALA A 134 1.53 -3.37 10.74
C ALA A 134 1.75 -3.17 12.25
N LEU A 135 0.93 -3.80 13.11
CA LEU A 135 1.02 -3.72 14.58
C LEU A 135 1.11 -2.27 15.04
N LEU A 136 0.14 -1.46 14.61
CA LEU A 136 0.10 -0.05 14.94
C LEU A 136 -0.11 0.15 16.44
N THR A 137 0.54 1.15 17.01
CA THR A 137 0.35 1.57 18.40
C THR A 137 -0.97 2.32 18.60
N LYS A 138 -1.46 2.96 17.53
CA LYS A 138 -2.73 3.69 17.50
C LYS A 138 -3.89 2.83 17.02
N SER A 139 -5.09 3.17 17.48
CA SER A 139 -6.30 2.41 17.16
C SER A 139 -6.75 2.59 15.72
N PHE A 140 -7.16 1.49 15.08
CA PHE A 140 -7.80 1.47 13.77
C PHE A 140 -9.14 0.72 13.84
N LYS A 141 -10.17 1.25 13.19
CA LYS A 141 -11.50 0.60 13.14
C LYS A 141 -11.58 -0.40 11.99
N PHE A 142 -11.16 -1.63 12.27
CA PHE A 142 -11.22 -2.75 11.32
C PHE A 142 -12.65 -3.02 10.86
N SER A 143 -12.85 -3.26 9.56
CA SER A 143 -14.18 -3.47 8.97
C SER A 143 -14.10 -4.14 7.60
N GLN A 144 -15.18 -4.84 7.24
CA GLN A 144 -15.43 -5.30 5.87
C GLN A 144 -15.93 -4.21 4.93
N ARG A 145 -16.06 -2.96 5.41
CA ARG A 145 -16.53 -1.81 4.65
C ARG A 145 -15.52 -0.68 4.71
N HIS A 146 -15.17 -0.11 3.55
CA HIS A 146 -14.30 1.07 3.46
C HIS A 146 -14.90 2.27 4.19
N THR A 147 -16.20 2.48 4.05
CA THR A 147 -16.89 3.61 4.69
C THR A 147 -16.75 3.62 6.21
N THR A 148 -16.60 2.46 6.86
CA THR A 148 -16.45 2.41 8.32
C THR A 148 -15.19 3.14 8.79
N TYR A 149 -14.03 2.87 8.19
CA TYR A 149 -12.80 3.59 8.57
C TYR A 149 -12.69 4.96 7.93
N PHE A 150 -13.42 5.26 6.84
CA PHE A 150 -13.57 6.64 6.35
C PHE A 150 -14.29 7.51 7.38
N SER A 151 -15.43 7.03 7.90
CA SER A 151 -16.19 7.74 8.94
C SER A 151 -15.41 7.83 10.24
N ASP A 152 -14.76 6.74 10.68
CA ASP A 152 -13.94 6.75 11.91
C ASP A 152 -12.80 7.78 11.83
N SER A 153 -12.07 7.81 10.72
CA SER A 153 -10.96 8.75 10.53
C SER A 153 -11.43 10.20 10.34
N LYS A 154 -12.61 10.45 9.75
CA LYS A 154 -13.21 11.80 9.70
C LYS A 154 -13.64 12.25 11.09
N THR A 155 -14.32 11.40 11.86
CA THR A 155 -14.68 11.69 13.25
C THR A 155 -13.43 11.96 14.10
N ALA A 156 -12.37 11.17 13.92
CA ALA A 156 -11.10 11.37 14.60
C ALA A 156 -10.48 12.74 14.28
N PHE A 157 -10.48 13.14 13.01
CA PHE A 157 -9.99 14.45 12.60
C PHE A 157 -10.81 15.59 13.21
N LEU A 158 -12.14 15.52 13.12
CA LEU A 158 -13.05 16.56 13.65
C LEU A 158 -12.95 16.70 15.18
N ASN A 159 -12.68 15.61 15.88
CA ASN A 159 -12.54 15.59 17.34
C ASN A 159 -11.08 15.77 17.81
N ASN A 160 -10.13 15.96 16.90
CA ASN A 160 -8.69 16.00 17.20
C ASN A 160 -8.22 14.77 18.03
N ASP A 161 -8.75 13.58 17.73
CA ASP A 161 -8.47 12.35 18.45
C ASP A 161 -7.13 11.75 18.00
N ALA A 162 -6.07 12.08 18.73
CA ALA A 162 -4.71 11.60 18.46
C ALA A 162 -4.50 10.10 18.76
N SER A 163 -5.47 9.41 19.38
CA SER A 163 -5.39 7.95 19.62
C SER A 163 -5.66 7.12 18.36
N ARG A 164 -6.18 7.76 17.30
CA ARG A 164 -6.56 7.12 16.03
C ARG A 164 -5.40 7.13 15.06
N ALA A 165 -5.18 5.98 14.42
CA ALA A 165 -4.09 5.76 13.48
C ALA A 165 -4.21 6.62 12.22
N TYR A 166 -5.43 7.00 11.84
CA TYR A 166 -5.67 7.79 10.64
C TYR A 166 -6.68 8.91 10.85
N TRP A 167 -6.45 10.03 10.17
CA TRP A 167 -7.34 11.18 10.10
C TRP A 167 -7.76 11.43 8.64
N ALA A 168 -9.06 11.47 8.35
CA ALA A 168 -9.51 11.86 7.02
C ALA A 168 -9.35 13.37 6.86
N VAL A 169 -8.55 13.79 5.88
CA VAL A 169 -8.27 15.20 5.61
C VAL A 169 -8.67 15.56 4.18
N ARG A 170 -8.98 16.85 3.96
CA ARG A 170 -9.23 17.36 2.61
C ARG A 170 -7.97 17.27 1.75
N LEU A 171 -8.14 16.96 0.47
CA LEU A 171 -7.05 16.85 -0.51
C LEU A 171 -6.14 18.07 -0.53
N ASN A 172 -6.72 19.28 -0.49
CA ASN A 172 -5.93 20.52 -0.55
C ASN A 172 -5.13 20.80 0.72
N ASN A 173 -5.42 20.10 1.82
CA ASN A 173 -4.81 20.35 3.12
C ASN A 173 -3.60 19.46 3.42
N ARG A 174 -3.23 18.53 2.52
CA ARG A 174 -2.20 17.53 2.81
C ARG A 174 -1.29 17.23 1.63
N ILE A 175 0.01 17.22 1.91
CA ILE A 175 1.04 16.59 1.06
C ILE A 175 0.96 15.09 1.35
N LEU A 176 0.81 14.28 0.30
CA LEU A 176 0.66 12.83 0.46
C LEU A 176 1.98 12.22 0.94
N GLU A 177 1.90 11.27 1.87
CA GLU A 177 3.06 10.58 2.42
C GLU A 177 2.94 9.06 2.26
N VAL A 178 4.09 8.38 2.25
CA VAL A 178 4.12 6.91 2.34
C VAL A 178 3.48 6.47 3.66
N GLY A 179 2.59 5.49 3.58
CA GLY A 179 1.78 5.00 4.69
C GLY A 179 0.42 5.67 4.84
N ASP A 180 0.13 6.75 4.12
CA ASP A 180 -1.25 7.27 4.01
C ASP A 180 -2.14 6.24 3.28
N LEU A 181 -3.45 6.35 3.45
CA LEU A 181 -4.42 5.63 2.61
C LEU A 181 -5.17 6.60 1.70
N VAL A 182 -5.34 6.22 0.44
CA VAL A 182 -6.14 6.97 -0.53
C VAL A 182 -7.49 6.28 -0.70
N GLY A 183 -8.57 6.97 -0.31
CA GLY A 183 -9.94 6.50 -0.46
C GLY A 183 -10.59 7.04 -1.73
N TYR A 184 -11.37 6.22 -2.42
CA TYR A 184 -12.09 6.54 -3.64
C TYR A 184 -13.58 6.29 -3.46
N PHE A 185 -14.39 7.25 -3.91
CA PHE A 185 -15.84 7.10 -3.96
C PHE A 185 -16.23 6.62 -5.36
N ARG A 186 -16.69 5.37 -5.45
CA ARG A 186 -16.96 4.70 -6.72
C ARG A 186 -18.38 5.00 -7.17
N THR A 187 -18.56 5.19 -8.47
CA THR A 187 -19.86 5.36 -9.14
C THR A 187 -19.92 4.48 -10.38
N GLY A 188 -21.12 4.27 -10.92
CA GLY A 188 -21.36 3.50 -12.15
C GLY A 188 -22.36 2.37 -11.93
N LEU A 189 -22.49 1.50 -12.95
CA LEU A 189 -23.56 0.50 -13.01
C LEU A 189 -23.66 -0.39 -11.75
N ALA A 190 -22.53 -0.79 -11.17
CA ALA A 190 -22.48 -1.62 -9.96
C ALA A 190 -22.55 -0.85 -8.63
N CYS A 191 -22.48 0.49 -8.66
CA CYS A 191 -22.26 1.35 -7.50
C CYS A 191 -23.29 2.49 -7.37
N GLY A 192 -24.19 2.63 -8.34
CA GLY A 192 -25.06 3.80 -8.47
C GLY A 192 -24.29 5.05 -8.91
N ASN A 193 -25.03 6.14 -9.13
CA ASN A 193 -24.48 7.39 -9.66
C ASN A 193 -24.41 8.53 -8.63
N ALA A 194 -24.57 8.22 -7.34
CA ALA A 194 -24.51 9.22 -6.28
C ALA A 194 -23.09 9.82 -6.20
N ALA A 195 -23.00 11.15 -6.30
CA ALA A 195 -21.75 11.88 -6.20
C ALA A 195 -21.47 12.18 -4.72
N HIS A 196 -20.78 11.27 -4.04
CA HIS A 196 -20.29 11.52 -2.69
C HIS A 196 -19.06 12.43 -2.71
N SER A 197 -18.84 13.13 -1.59
CA SER A 197 -17.69 14.01 -1.41
C SER A 197 -17.13 13.86 0.01
N TYR A 198 -15.96 14.45 0.26
CA TYR A 198 -15.42 14.51 1.63
C TYR A 198 -16.42 15.14 2.61
N ASP A 199 -17.18 16.14 2.17
CA ASP A 199 -18.15 16.86 3.01
C ASP A 199 -19.39 16.02 3.31
N ASP A 200 -19.85 15.30 2.30
CA ASP A 200 -20.99 14.40 2.36
C ASP A 200 -20.53 12.94 2.27
N LEU A 201 -20.03 12.44 3.42
CA LEU A 201 -19.77 11.01 3.62
C LEU A 201 -21.02 10.37 4.23
N PRO A 202 -21.96 9.81 3.43
CA PRO A 202 -23.07 9.06 3.98
C PRO A 202 -22.57 7.76 4.60
N GLY A 203 -23.44 7.06 5.32
CA GLY A 203 -23.09 5.84 6.04
C GLY A 203 -22.44 4.76 5.16
N ASP A 204 -23.19 4.18 4.23
CA ASP A 204 -22.72 3.07 3.39
C ASP A 204 -22.85 3.41 1.91
N PHE A 205 -21.75 3.25 1.16
CA PHE A 205 -21.71 3.51 -0.27
C PHE A 205 -20.52 2.80 -0.93
N CYS A 206 -20.60 2.62 -2.25
CA CYS A 206 -19.57 1.96 -3.02
C CYS A 206 -18.26 2.75 -2.95
N SER A 207 -17.25 2.14 -2.32
CA SER A 207 -16.01 2.81 -1.98
C SER A 207 -14.84 1.83 -2.01
N HIS A 208 -13.64 2.38 -2.01
CA HIS A 208 -12.40 1.62 -2.06
C HIS A 208 -11.25 2.43 -1.47
N SER A 209 -10.20 1.76 -1.02
CA SER A 209 -8.97 2.42 -0.61
C SER A 209 -7.76 1.54 -0.83
N ASP A 210 -6.61 2.20 -0.90
CA ASP A 210 -5.30 1.59 -1.06
C ASP A 210 -4.31 2.22 -0.08
N VAL A 211 -3.22 1.51 0.20
CA VAL A 211 -2.08 2.01 0.94
C VAL A 211 -1.11 2.73 0.00
N VAL A 212 -0.65 3.94 0.33
CA VAL A 212 0.46 4.61 -0.36
C VAL A 212 1.77 3.93 0.04
N VAL A 213 2.43 3.26 -0.90
CA VAL A 213 3.61 2.43 -0.63
C VAL A 213 4.94 3.06 -1.05
N ALA A 214 4.89 3.98 -2.01
CA ALA A 214 6.06 4.72 -2.49
C ALA A 214 5.60 6.03 -3.15
N ILE A 215 6.46 7.05 -3.13
CA ILE A 215 6.23 8.32 -3.84
C ILE A 215 7.52 8.69 -4.56
N ARG A 216 7.47 8.78 -5.90
CA ARG A 216 8.61 9.14 -6.76
C ARG A 216 8.12 9.87 -8.01
N ASN A 217 8.89 10.84 -8.48
CA ASN A 217 8.63 11.57 -9.74
C ASN A 217 7.21 12.14 -9.85
N ASN A 218 6.70 12.78 -8.78
CA ASN A 218 5.33 13.29 -8.69
C ASN A 218 4.25 12.22 -8.93
N ILE A 219 4.53 10.96 -8.62
CA ILE A 219 3.59 9.85 -8.65
C ILE A 219 3.64 9.16 -7.29
N ALA A 220 2.47 8.98 -6.68
CA ALA A 220 2.30 8.05 -5.59
C ALA A 220 1.89 6.69 -6.15
N PHE A 221 2.56 5.64 -5.68
CA PHE A 221 2.18 4.26 -5.95
C PHE A 221 1.36 3.77 -4.77
N THR A 222 0.18 3.22 -5.07
CA THR A 222 -0.70 2.66 -4.05
C THR A 222 -0.93 1.16 -4.28
N ILE A 223 -1.07 0.38 -3.21
CA ILE A 223 -1.42 -1.04 -3.27
C ILE A 223 -2.77 -1.28 -2.61
N GLY A 224 -3.67 -1.94 -3.35
CA GLY A 224 -5.00 -2.30 -2.89
C GLY A 224 -5.37 -3.73 -3.28
N GLY A 225 -6.22 -4.34 -2.46
CA GLY A 225 -6.84 -5.64 -2.73
C GLY A 225 -8.08 -5.50 -3.61
N ASN A 226 -8.44 -6.57 -4.31
CA ASN A 226 -9.57 -6.62 -5.24
C ASN A 226 -9.55 -5.49 -6.29
N VAL A 227 -8.36 -5.10 -6.73
CA VAL A 227 -8.15 -4.17 -7.84
C VAL A 227 -8.03 -5.00 -9.11
N SER A 228 -9.07 -5.02 -9.94
CA SER A 228 -9.17 -5.95 -11.07
C SER A 228 -9.04 -7.43 -10.64
N GLN A 229 -9.73 -7.80 -9.56
CA GLN A 229 -9.74 -9.18 -9.03
C GLN A 229 -8.37 -9.71 -8.57
N THR A 230 -7.46 -8.83 -8.12
CA THR A 230 -6.14 -9.19 -7.59
C THR A 230 -5.64 -8.15 -6.57
N VAL A 231 -4.45 -8.35 -5.99
CA VAL A 231 -3.70 -7.30 -5.29
C VAL A 231 -2.87 -6.56 -6.32
N LYS A 232 -3.10 -5.26 -6.50
CA LYS A 232 -2.49 -4.50 -7.60
C LYS A 232 -2.01 -3.13 -7.17
N VAL A 233 -1.00 -2.66 -7.89
CA VAL A 233 -0.52 -1.29 -7.82
C VAL A 233 -1.41 -0.37 -8.67
N LYS A 234 -1.66 0.84 -8.18
CA LYS A 234 -2.18 1.97 -8.95
C LYS A 234 -1.25 3.16 -8.83
N GLU A 235 -1.27 4.00 -9.84
CA GLU A 235 -0.54 5.27 -9.86
C GLU A 235 -1.52 6.40 -9.59
N VAL A 236 -1.14 7.28 -8.65
CA VAL A 236 -1.86 8.48 -8.28
C VAL A 236 -0.97 9.67 -8.63
N PRO A 237 -1.25 10.41 -9.72
CA PRO A 237 -0.49 11.59 -10.08
C PRO A 237 -0.56 12.65 -8.97
N LEU A 238 0.58 13.29 -8.71
CA LEU A 238 0.74 14.36 -7.73
C LEU A 238 1.12 15.67 -8.42
N THR A 239 0.73 16.79 -7.80
CA THR A 239 1.21 18.12 -8.16
C THR A 239 2.71 18.23 -7.85
N ALA A 240 3.37 19.25 -8.36
CA ALA A 240 4.75 19.57 -8.00
C ALA A 240 4.94 19.83 -6.49
N THR A 241 3.87 20.15 -5.76
CA THR A 241 3.86 20.33 -4.30
C THR A 241 3.53 19.05 -3.53
N GLY A 242 3.43 17.90 -4.20
CA GLY A 242 3.20 16.58 -3.58
C GLY A 242 1.75 16.34 -3.13
N LYS A 243 0.80 17.16 -3.58
CA LYS A 243 -0.65 16.93 -3.35
C LYS A 243 -1.21 16.07 -4.47
N ILE A 244 -2.31 15.36 -4.23
CA ILE A 244 -2.98 14.61 -5.30
C ILE A 244 -3.42 15.55 -6.44
N ALA A 245 -3.03 15.26 -7.69
CA ALA A 245 -3.19 16.16 -8.84
C ALA A 245 -4.60 16.18 -9.46
N VAL A 246 -5.59 15.51 -8.87
CA VAL A 246 -6.94 15.47 -9.44
C VAL A 246 -7.86 16.53 -8.83
N GLY A 247 -8.63 17.19 -9.69
CA GLY A 247 -9.74 18.07 -9.31
C GLY A 247 -11.03 17.33 -8.90
N ASN A 248 -10.97 16.02 -8.66
CA ASN A 248 -12.17 15.22 -8.40
C ASN A 248 -12.44 15.13 -6.90
N GLN A 249 -13.58 15.66 -6.45
CA GLN A 249 -14.06 15.63 -5.06
C GLN A 249 -14.34 14.21 -4.52
N ARG A 250 -14.15 13.18 -5.36
CA ARG A 250 -14.42 11.76 -5.08
C ARG A 250 -13.25 11.00 -4.46
N ILE A 251 -12.31 11.71 -3.86
CA ILE A 251 -11.16 11.13 -3.16
C ILE A 251 -11.08 11.73 -1.77
N LEU A 252 -10.74 10.90 -0.79
CA LEU A 252 -10.26 11.34 0.52
C LEU A 252 -8.87 10.79 0.78
N VAL A 253 -8.10 11.51 1.61
CA VAL A 253 -6.84 11.00 2.15
C VAL A 253 -7.08 10.70 3.61
N MET A 254 -6.85 9.46 4.01
CA MET A 254 -6.68 9.11 5.42
C MET A 254 -5.21 9.26 5.74
N GLN A 255 -4.89 10.43 6.31
CA GLN A 255 -3.56 10.79 6.74
C GLN A 255 -3.14 9.89 7.90
N ARG A 256 -1.97 9.23 7.79
CA ARG A 256 -1.40 8.48 8.90
C ARG A 256 -1.03 9.41 10.06
N ASN A 257 -1.23 8.92 11.28
CA ASN A 257 -0.92 9.63 12.52
C ASN A 257 0.10 8.86 13.38
N PHE A 258 0.95 8.04 12.75
CA PHE A 258 1.96 7.19 13.37
C PHE A 258 3.23 7.17 12.50
#